data_AF-A0AAJ6JQ21-F1
#
_entry.id   AF-A0AAJ6JQ21-F1
#
_cell.length_a   1.000
_cell.length_b   1.000
_cell.length_c   1.000
_cell.angle_alpha   90.00
_cell.angle_beta   90.00
_cell.angle_gamma   90.00
#
_symmetry.space_group_name_H-M   'P 1'
#
loop_
_entity.id
_entity.type
_entity.pdbx_description
1 polymer ?
#
loop_
_entity_poly.entity_id
_entity_poly.type
_entity_poly.pdbx_seq_one_letter_code
_entity_poly.pdbx_strand_id
1 'polypeptide(L)'
;MMSDKAILACIVCSAVILGSLGASVRAQTPSSCKGPHAGATGAPIFSPPLASVVTGTGRLQIYSAPNLHCPISGVFVIPKDELVIYAQTRDGWSSVMYANAKMGNNVSGWVRSARLKQTGTVGPKQ
;
A
#
# COMPACT_ATOMS: atom_id res chain seq x y z
N MET A 1 7.27 52.08 57.91
CA MET A 1 6.08 52.18 58.79
C MET A 1 5.04 51.20 58.26
N MET A 2 4.74 50.15 59.05
CA MET A 2 3.49 49.33 59.12
C MET A 2 2.82 48.84 57.81
N SER A 3 2.34 47.62 57.66
CA SER A 3 2.16 46.51 58.60
C SER A 3 1.74 45.25 57.82
N ASP A 4 2.20 44.11 58.30
CA ASP A 4 1.75 42.76 57.95
C ASP A 4 0.22 42.58 58.00
N LYS A 5 -0.29 41.82 57.04
CA LYS A 5 -1.54 41.04 57.17
C LYS A 5 -1.33 39.67 56.51
N ALA A 6 -0.75 38.76 57.27
CA ALA A 6 -1.02 37.34 57.09
C ALA A 6 -2.49 37.09 57.43
N ILE A 7 -3.23 36.42 56.56
CA ILE A 7 -4.44 35.66 56.94
C ILE A 7 -4.74 34.62 55.84
N LEU A 8 -4.76 33.38 56.34
CA LEU A 8 -5.42 32.17 55.86
C LEU A 8 -4.98 31.52 54.54
N ALA A 9 -4.36 30.35 54.75
CA ALA A 9 -4.24 29.24 53.83
C ALA A 9 -5.61 28.73 53.35
N CYS A 10 -5.70 28.49 52.04
CA CYS A 10 -6.61 27.52 51.45
C CYS A 10 -5.77 26.51 50.68
N ILE A 11 -5.34 25.46 51.39
CA ILE A 11 -4.99 24.18 50.75
C ILE A 11 -6.33 23.57 50.35
N VAL A 12 -6.52 23.23 49.07
CA VAL A 12 -7.24 22.03 48.60
C VAL A 12 -7.14 21.95 47.06
N CYS A 13 -6.47 20.87 46.64
CA CYS A 13 -6.73 20.00 45.49
C CYS A 13 -6.96 20.61 44.09
N SER A 14 -6.06 20.29 43.15
CA SER A 14 -6.24 19.11 42.28
C SER A 14 -5.37 19.16 41.01
N ALA A 15 -4.76 18.01 40.74
CA ALA A 15 -4.44 17.43 39.43
C ALA A 15 -3.55 18.22 38.45
N VAL A 16 -2.30 17.76 38.42
CA VAL A 16 -1.39 17.76 37.26
C VAL A 16 -2.14 17.30 36.01
N ILE A 17 -2.35 18.18 35.03
CA ILE A 17 -2.71 17.76 33.67
C ILE A 17 -1.41 17.67 32.86
N LEU A 18 -0.71 16.55 32.98
CA LEU A 18 0.17 16.06 31.91
C LEU A 18 -0.74 15.48 30.82
N GLY A 19 -1.32 16.37 30.00
CA GLY A 19 -2.10 16.00 28.82
C GLY A 19 -1.16 15.84 27.62
N SER A 20 -1.01 14.61 27.17
CA SER A 20 -0.17 14.16 26.06
C SER A 20 -0.40 14.93 24.76
N LEU A 21 0.69 15.42 24.15
CA LEU A 21 0.75 15.75 22.72
C LEU A 21 0.73 14.44 21.90
N GLY A 22 -0.41 13.75 21.92
CA GLY A 22 -0.71 12.70 20.97
C GLY A 22 -1.11 13.34 19.64
N ALA A 23 -0.14 13.68 18.81
CA ALA A 23 -0.41 14.02 17.42
C ALA A 23 -0.98 12.78 16.73
N SER A 24 -2.30 12.72 16.60
CA SER A 24 -2.99 11.74 15.77
C SER A 24 -2.51 11.95 14.33
N VAL A 25 -1.51 11.20 13.88
CA VAL A 25 -1.19 11.08 12.46
C VAL A 25 -2.40 10.43 11.81
N ARG A 26 -3.30 11.25 11.27
CA ARG A 26 -4.38 10.78 10.42
C ARG A 26 -3.70 10.33 9.14
N ALA A 27 -3.48 9.03 8.99
CA ALA A 27 -3.18 8.43 7.70
C ALA A 27 -4.34 8.84 6.78
N GLN A 28 -4.07 9.81 5.90
CA GLN A 28 -5.03 10.21 4.88
C GLN A 28 -5.12 9.03 3.92
N THR A 29 -6.14 8.18 4.10
CA THR A 29 -6.52 7.23 3.06
C THR A 29 -6.87 8.05 1.83
N PRO A 30 -6.15 7.90 0.70
CA PRO A 30 -6.51 8.60 -0.51
C PRO A 30 -7.93 8.19 -0.85
N SER A 31 -8.83 9.16 -0.95
CA SER A 31 -10.27 8.96 -1.15
C SER A 31 -10.63 8.38 -2.52
N SER A 32 -9.66 7.87 -3.28
CA SER A 32 -9.90 7.15 -4.52
C SER A 32 -8.77 6.15 -4.79
N CYS A 33 -8.83 4.98 -4.13
CA CYS A 33 -8.03 3.81 -4.51
C CYS A 33 -8.60 3.13 -5.76
N LYS A 34 -8.82 3.93 -6.81
CA LYS A 34 -9.25 3.48 -8.13
C LYS A 34 -8.07 3.64 -9.07
N GLY A 35 -7.45 2.51 -9.44
CA GLY A 35 -6.38 2.52 -10.42
C GLY A 35 -6.87 2.93 -11.82
N PRO A 36 -5.96 3.35 -12.71
CA PRO A 36 -6.32 3.56 -14.11
C PRO A 36 -6.79 2.24 -14.73
N HIS A 37 -7.68 2.33 -15.71
CA HIS A 37 -7.98 1.17 -16.54
C HIS A 37 -6.73 0.77 -17.32
N ALA A 38 -6.42 -0.53 -17.39
CA ALA A 38 -5.34 -1.03 -18.25
C ALA A 38 -5.63 -0.62 -19.70
N GLY A 39 -4.63 -0.05 -20.38
CA GLY A 39 -4.78 0.55 -21.72
C GLY A 39 -5.07 2.06 -21.72
N ALA A 40 -5.30 2.69 -20.56
CA ALA A 40 -5.35 4.15 -20.48
C ALA A 40 -3.98 4.76 -20.79
N THR A 41 -3.93 6.05 -21.19
CA THR A 41 -2.68 6.77 -21.51
C THR A 41 -1.61 6.69 -20.40
N GLY A 42 -2.04 6.62 -19.14
CA GLY A 42 -1.16 6.48 -17.97
C GLY A 42 -0.73 5.04 -17.63
N ALA A 43 -1.31 4.05 -18.29
CA ALA A 43 -1.08 2.62 -18.07
C ALA A 43 -1.23 1.83 -19.39
N PRO A 44 -0.35 2.04 -20.38
CA PRO A 44 -0.40 1.31 -21.64
C PRO A 44 -0.40 -0.21 -21.42
N ILE A 45 -1.22 -0.90 -22.21
CA ILE A 45 -1.38 -2.35 -22.14
C ILE A 45 -0.27 -3.08 -22.90
N PHE A 46 0.13 -4.24 -22.40
CA PHE A 46 0.96 -5.21 -23.12
C PHE A 46 0.05 -6.21 -23.84
N SER A 47 0.29 -6.39 -25.14
CA SER A 47 -0.40 -7.39 -25.96
C SER A 47 0.64 -8.12 -26.83
N PRO A 48 0.88 -9.42 -26.61
CA PRO A 48 0.30 -10.25 -25.54
C PRO A 48 0.75 -9.81 -24.12
N PRO A 49 0.01 -10.18 -23.06
CA PRO A 49 0.45 -9.98 -21.68
C PRO A 49 1.81 -10.63 -21.42
N LEU A 50 2.55 -10.12 -20.43
CA LEU A 50 3.90 -10.60 -20.13
C LEU A 50 3.89 -11.59 -18.96
N ALA A 51 4.62 -12.69 -19.10
CA ALA A 51 4.93 -13.58 -18.00
C ALA A 51 6.05 -12.97 -17.14
N SER A 52 5.95 -13.12 -15.83
CA SER A 52 6.95 -12.62 -14.89
C SER A 52 7.04 -13.45 -13.63
N VAL A 53 8.16 -13.31 -12.93
CA VAL A 53 8.39 -13.92 -11.62
C VAL A 53 8.74 -12.85 -10.59
N VAL A 54 8.21 -13.00 -9.37
CA VAL A 54 8.53 -12.12 -8.24
C VAL A 54 9.96 -12.35 -7.78
N THR A 55 10.71 -11.27 -7.61
CA THR A 55 12.12 -11.27 -7.20
C THR A 55 12.35 -10.47 -5.90
N GLY A 56 13.60 -10.48 -5.42
CA GLY A 56 14.01 -9.87 -4.15
C GLY A 56 13.65 -10.74 -2.95
N THR A 57 13.50 -10.10 -1.78
CA THR A 57 13.21 -10.76 -0.51
C THR A 57 11.90 -10.28 0.10
N GLY A 58 11.31 -11.09 0.98
CA GLY A 58 10.08 -10.76 1.69
C GLY A 58 8.85 -10.64 0.78
N ARG A 59 7.72 -10.30 1.40
CA ARG A 59 6.42 -10.19 0.74
C ARG A 59 6.38 -8.97 -0.20
N LEU A 60 5.79 -9.15 -1.38
CA LEU A 60 5.44 -8.09 -2.30
C LEU A 60 3.94 -7.79 -2.16
N GLN A 61 3.64 -6.63 -1.57
CA GLN A 61 2.28 -6.15 -1.38
C GLN A 61 1.58 -5.89 -2.73
N ILE A 62 0.32 -6.30 -2.85
CA ILE A 62 -0.56 -5.94 -3.97
C ILE A 62 -1.43 -4.75 -3.57
N TYR A 63 -1.57 -3.79 -4.49
CA TYR A 63 -2.33 -2.56 -4.29
C TYR A 63 -3.54 -2.50 -5.23
N SER A 64 -4.63 -1.88 -4.82
CA SER A 64 -5.83 -1.71 -5.68
C SER A 64 -5.66 -0.59 -6.71
N ALA A 65 -4.68 0.30 -6.50
CA ALA A 65 -4.27 1.36 -7.40
C ALA A 65 -2.72 1.46 -7.38
N PRO A 66 -2.08 2.10 -8.36
CA PRO A 66 -0.63 2.34 -8.37
C PRO A 66 -0.24 3.43 -7.35
N ASN A 67 -0.54 3.19 -6.07
CA ASN A 67 -0.35 4.12 -4.97
C ASN A 67 -0.05 3.34 -3.68
N LEU A 68 1.01 3.72 -2.97
CA LEU A 68 1.45 3.06 -1.73
C LEU A 68 0.44 3.14 -0.58
N HIS A 69 -0.53 4.05 -0.67
CA HIS A 69 -1.61 4.18 0.31
C HIS A 69 -2.85 3.35 -0.03
N CYS A 70 -2.80 2.55 -1.09
CA CYS A 70 -3.91 1.67 -1.52
C CYS A 70 -3.60 0.17 -1.38
N PRO A 71 -3.02 -0.31 -0.26
CA PRO A 71 -2.73 -1.73 -0.10
C PRO A 71 -4.04 -2.53 -0.01
N ILE A 72 -4.10 -3.67 -0.67
CA ILE A 72 -5.16 -4.66 -0.43
C ILE A 72 -4.74 -5.46 0.82
N SER A 73 -5.45 -5.24 1.92
CA SER A 73 -5.10 -5.84 3.22
C SER A 73 -5.00 -7.36 3.13
N GLY A 74 -3.90 -7.93 3.63
CA GLY A 74 -3.66 -9.37 3.65
C GLY A 74 -3.29 -9.99 2.30
N VAL A 75 -3.22 -9.21 1.22
CA VAL A 75 -2.98 -9.72 -0.13
C VAL A 75 -1.58 -9.35 -0.61
N PHE A 76 -0.74 -10.36 -0.74
CA PHE A 76 0.64 -10.24 -1.18
C PHE A 76 1.07 -11.51 -1.92
N VAL A 77 2.16 -11.39 -2.64
CA VAL A 77 2.88 -12.52 -3.26
C VAL A 77 4.30 -12.58 -2.71
N ILE A 78 4.98 -13.70 -2.91
CA ILE A 78 6.32 -13.95 -2.38
C ILE A 78 7.30 -14.22 -3.53
N PRO A 79 8.62 -14.16 -3.29
CA PRO A 79 9.60 -14.46 -4.32
C PRO A 79 9.36 -15.84 -4.94
N LYS A 80 9.54 -15.94 -6.25
CA LYS A 80 9.23 -17.10 -7.11
C LYS A 80 7.76 -17.29 -7.48
N ASP A 81 6.83 -16.51 -6.93
CA ASP A 81 5.46 -16.49 -7.49
C ASP A 81 5.48 -15.98 -8.93
N GLU A 82 4.68 -16.61 -9.78
CA GLU A 82 4.49 -16.21 -11.18
C GLU A 82 3.32 -15.24 -11.32
N LEU A 83 3.51 -14.18 -12.09
CA LEU A 83 2.52 -13.14 -12.35
C LEU A 83 2.41 -12.85 -13.83
N VAL A 84 1.18 -12.54 -14.26
CA VAL A 84 0.91 -12.01 -15.60
C VAL A 84 0.82 -10.50 -15.52
N ILE A 85 1.65 -9.78 -16.27
CA ILE A 85 1.63 -8.31 -16.36
C ILE A 85 0.78 -7.89 -17.55
N TYR A 86 -0.21 -7.04 -17.29
CA TYR A 86 -1.11 -6.50 -18.31
C TYR A 86 -0.77 -5.08 -18.74
N ALA A 87 -0.29 -4.24 -17.82
CA ALA A 87 0.03 -2.85 -18.11
C ALA A 87 1.13 -2.35 -17.18
N GLN A 88 1.80 -1.28 -17.58
CA GLN A 88 2.79 -0.61 -16.75
C GLN A 88 2.65 0.91 -16.81
N THR A 89 2.73 1.56 -15.65
CA THR A 89 2.79 3.02 -15.56
C THR A 89 4.25 3.50 -15.67
N ARG A 90 4.44 4.76 -16.06
CA ARG A 90 5.79 5.34 -16.18
C ARG A 90 6.53 5.45 -14.84
N ASP A 91 5.80 5.56 -13.73
CA ASP A 91 6.33 5.65 -12.37
C ASP A 91 6.57 4.28 -11.71
N GLY A 92 6.63 3.21 -12.52
CA GLY A 92 7.17 1.92 -12.10
C GLY A 92 6.16 1.03 -11.37
N TRP A 93 4.89 1.09 -11.77
CA TRP A 93 3.87 0.13 -11.33
C TRP A 93 3.47 -0.81 -12.45
N SER A 94 3.26 -2.07 -12.11
CA SER A 94 2.74 -3.10 -13.02
C SER A 94 1.35 -3.52 -12.57
N SER A 95 0.38 -3.47 -13.48
CA SER A 95 -0.91 -4.14 -13.32
C SER A 95 -0.70 -5.63 -13.55
N VAL A 96 -1.02 -6.44 -12.56
CA VAL A 96 -0.76 -7.88 -12.56
C VAL A 96 -2.00 -8.69 -12.24
N MET A 97 -1.98 -9.95 -12.67
CA MET A 97 -2.83 -11.01 -12.14
C MET A 97 -1.95 -12.12 -11.58
N TYR A 98 -2.28 -12.55 -10.38
CA TYR A 98 -1.78 -13.77 -9.75
C TYR A 98 -2.88 -14.83 -9.81
N ALA A 99 -2.59 -15.98 -10.42
CA ALA A 99 -3.48 -17.12 -10.41
C ALA A 99 -2.95 -18.13 -9.39
N ASN A 100 -3.64 -18.28 -8.26
CA ASN A 100 -3.27 -19.33 -7.31
C ASN A 100 -3.85 -20.65 -7.80
N ALA A 101 -3.02 -21.46 -8.47
CA ALA A 101 -3.44 -22.75 -9.01
C ALA A 101 -3.95 -23.74 -7.94
N LYS A 102 -3.57 -23.57 -6.67
CA LYS A 102 -3.98 -24.46 -5.58
C LYS A 102 -5.36 -24.12 -5.02
N MET A 103 -5.71 -22.84 -4.97
CA MET A 103 -6.96 -22.34 -4.40
C MET A 103 -8.01 -21.97 -5.46
N GLY A 104 -7.65 -21.95 -6.74
CA GLY A 104 -8.55 -21.63 -7.84
C GLY A 104 -9.02 -20.17 -7.86
N ASN A 105 -8.42 -19.31 -7.05
CA ASN A 105 -8.71 -17.87 -7.01
C ASN A 105 -7.63 -17.07 -7.74
N ASN A 106 -8.10 -16.02 -8.42
CA ASN A 106 -7.21 -15.05 -9.06
C ASN A 106 -7.28 -13.74 -8.29
N VAL A 107 -6.13 -13.09 -8.15
CA VAL A 107 -6.01 -11.77 -7.56
C VAL A 107 -5.41 -10.84 -8.60
N SER A 108 -6.08 -9.72 -8.84
CA SER A 108 -5.57 -8.66 -9.72
C SER A 108 -5.26 -7.40 -8.91
N GLY A 109 -4.24 -6.66 -9.33
CA GLY A 109 -3.88 -5.39 -8.70
C GLY A 109 -2.58 -4.82 -9.24
N TRP A 110 -2.00 -3.89 -8.49
CA TRP A 110 -0.78 -3.18 -8.84
C TRP A 110 0.36 -3.57 -7.92
N VAL A 111 1.55 -3.74 -8.47
CA VAL A 111 2.78 -3.99 -7.72
C VAL A 111 3.91 -3.11 -8.23
N ARG A 112 4.97 -2.93 -7.44
CA ARG A 112 6.19 -2.24 -7.90
C ARG A 112 6.90 -3.08 -8.95
N SER A 113 7.05 -2.54 -10.16
CA SER A 113 7.64 -3.26 -11.30
C SER A 113 9.07 -3.73 -11.03
N ALA A 114 9.85 -2.99 -10.24
CA ALA A 114 11.21 -3.36 -9.86
C ALA A 114 11.31 -4.70 -9.10
N ARG A 115 10.19 -5.23 -8.60
CA ARG A 115 10.11 -6.52 -7.93
C ARG A 115 9.75 -7.66 -8.87
N LEU A 116 9.62 -7.40 -10.17
CA LEU A 116 9.27 -8.38 -11.19
C LEU A 116 10.43 -8.57 -12.17
N LYS A 117 10.73 -9.82 -12.49
CA LYS A 117 11.58 -10.17 -13.65
C LYS A 117 10.68 -10.76 -14.72
N GLN A 118 10.65 -10.12 -15.90
CA GLN A 118 9.92 -10.65 -17.05
C GLN A 118 10.59 -11.93 -17.54
N THR A 119 9.76 -12.92 -17.89
CA THR A 119 10.19 -14.26 -18.34
C THR A 119 9.72 -14.57 -19.76
N GLY A 120 8.95 -13.68 -20.38
CA GLY A 120 8.48 -13.81 -21.75
C GLY A 120 7.07 -13.26 -21.93
N THR A 121 6.38 -13.71 -22.97
CA THR A 121 4.97 -13.41 -23.24
C THR A 121 4.08 -14.58 -22.86
N VAL A 122 2.87 -14.31 -22.38
CA VAL A 122 1.85 -15.35 -22.14
C VAL A 122 1.19 -15.71 -23.46
N GLY A 123 1.39 -16.95 -23.91
CA GLY A 123 0.71 -17.54 -25.07
C GLY A 123 -0.33 -18.58 -24.66
N PRO A 124 -1.22 -19.01 -25.59
CA PRO A 124 -2.10 -20.14 -25.37
C PRO A 124 -1.28 -21.40 -25.06
N LYS A 125 -1.66 -22.14 -24.02
CA LYS A 125 -1.14 -23.49 -23.80
C LYS A 125 -1.81 -24.40 -24.83
N GLN A 126 -1.01 -25.00 -25.71
CA GLN A 126 -1.47 -26.03 -26.65
C GLN A 126 -1.73 -27.34 -25.92
#